data_AF-A0A4Q2AVG7-F1
#
_entry.id   AF-A0A4Q2AVG7-F1
#
_cell.length_a   1.000
_cell.length_b   1.000
_cell.length_c   1.000
_cell.angle_alpha   90.00
_cell.angle_beta   90.00
_cell.angle_gamma   90.00
#
_symmetry.space_group_name_H-M   'P 1'
#
loop_
_entity.id
_entity.type
_entity.pdbx_description
1 polymer ?
#
loop_
_entity_poly.entity_id
_entity_poly.type
_entity_poly.pdbx_seq_one_letter_code
_entity_poly.pdbx_strand_id
1 'polypeptide(L)'
;MQLSKISPQKVISYWAFATLFSFVIPIIFTVLNVDEITKTGVILFGINVVYAIAIGFYAGKQADKFWLLLFFPVIYLVGCDFFFDSHAIYCAVVYLMLTGFAYGAVRK
;
A
#
# COMPACT_ATOMS: atom_id res chain seq x y z
N MET A 1 14.12 27.03 0.09
CA MET A 1 13.59 25.66 0.01
C MET A 1 13.20 25.22 1.42
N GLN A 2 11.95 25.45 1.83
CA GLN A 2 11.50 25.10 3.18
C GLN A 2 11.32 23.58 3.26
N LEU A 3 12.26 22.92 3.93
CA LEU A 3 12.10 21.52 4.34
C LEU A 3 10.95 21.47 5.35
N SER A 4 9.73 21.21 4.88
CA SER A 4 8.63 20.90 5.79
C SER A 4 9.08 19.70 6.64
N LYS A 5 9.21 19.93 7.95
CA LYS A 5 9.50 18.88 8.92
C LYS A 5 8.31 17.91 8.83
N ILE A 6 8.52 16.74 8.24
CA ILE A 6 7.54 15.65 8.34
C ILE A 6 7.47 15.30 9.82
N SER A 7 6.27 15.31 10.40
CA SER A 7 6.10 14.88 11.77
C SER A 7 6.36 13.36 11.85
N PRO A 8 7.11 12.88 12.87
CA PRO A 8 7.37 11.45 13.05
C PRO A 8 6.07 10.62 13.10
N GLN A 9 5.02 11.22 13.66
CA GLN A 9 3.69 10.62 13.77
C GLN A 9 3.07 10.31 12.41
N LYS A 10 3.25 11.19 11.40
CA LYS A 10 2.81 10.90 10.02
C LYS A 10 3.55 9.70 9.45
N VAL A 11 4.88 9.66 9.57
CA VAL A 11 5.69 8.53 9.07
C VAL A 11 5.20 7.21 9.67
N ILE A 12 4.97 7.20 10.98
CA ILE A 12 4.44 6.03 11.70
C ILE A 12 3.06 5.65 11.16
N SER A 13 2.17 6.60 10.89
CA SER A 13 0.85 6.30 10.31
C SER A 13 0.95 5.65 8.92
N TYR A 14 1.73 6.21 8.00
CA TYR A 14 1.91 5.61 6.65
C TYR A 14 2.46 4.18 6.76
N TRP A 15 3.43 3.97 7.65
CA TRP A 15 4.02 2.67 7.88
C TRP A 15 3.03 1.68 8.51
N ALA A 16 2.27 2.11 9.51
CA ALA A 16 1.25 1.30 10.19
C ALA A 16 0.14 0.85 9.22
N PHE A 17 -0.36 1.77 8.37
CA PHE A 17 -1.35 1.40 7.37
C PHE A 17 -0.76 0.46 6.31
N ALA A 18 0.45 0.72 5.80
CA ALA A 18 1.11 -0.19 4.87
C ALA A 18 1.24 -1.60 5.44
N THR A 19 1.60 -1.75 6.72
CA THR A 19 1.67 -3.03 7.44
C THR A 19 0.29 -3.66 7.62
N LEU A 20 -0.74 -2.87 7.95
CA LEU A 20 -2.12 -3.35 8.08
C LEU A 20 -2.60 -4.03 6.79
N PHE A 21 -2.43 -3.37 5.65
CA PHE A 21 -2.89 -3.89 4.36
C PHE A 21 -2.01 -5.03 3.83
N SER A 22 -0.71 -5.02 4.12
CA SER A 22 0.23 -6.02 3.60
C SER A 22 0.34 -7.29 4.44
N PHE A 23 0.01 -7.23 5.74
CA PHE A 23 0.14 -8.36 6.66
C PHE A 23 -1.16 -8.70 7.37
N VAL A 24 -1.78 -7.73 8.05
CA VAL A 24 -2.93 -8.01 8.93
C VAL A 24 -4.13 -8.55 8.13
N ILE A 25 -4.44 -7.94 6.99
CA ILE A 25 -5.53 -8.39 6.13
C ILE A 25 -5.27 -9.81 5.58
N PRO A 26 -4.10 -10.11 4.98
CA PRO A 26 -3.74 -11.48 4.60
C PRO A 26 -3.79 -12.50 5.74
N ILE A 27 -3.33 -12.13 6.95
CA ILE A 27 -3.39 -13.00 8.13
C ILE A 27 -4.84 -13.35 8.45
N ILE A 28 -5.75 -12.38 8.46
CA ILE A 28 -7.17 -12.62 8.75
C ILE A 28 -7.76 -13.61 7.74
N PHE A 29 -7.52 -13.41 6.44
CA PHE A 29 -8.02 -14.32 5.40
C PHE A 29 -7.44 -15.72 5.53
N THR A 30 -6.17 -15.82 5.89
CA THR A 30 -5.49 -17.11 6.13
C THR A 30 -6.09 -17.82 7.33
N VAL A 31 -6.36 -17.11 8.43
CA VAL A 31 -7.00 -17.67 9.64
C VAL A 31 -8.44 -18.09 9.38
N LEU A 32 -9.17 -17.37 8.51
CA LEU A 32 -10.53 -17.70 8.10
C LEU A 32 -10.60 -18.83 7.06
N ASN A 33 -9.46 -19.37 6.62
CA ASN A 33 -9.37 -20.46 5.66
C ASN A 33 -10.12 -20.18 4.34
N VAL A 34 -10.07 -18.92 3.91
CA VAL A 34 -10.65 -18.47 2.62
C VAL A 34 -9.84 -19.11 1.49
N ASP A 35 -10.53 -19.52 0.42
CA ASP A 35 -9.89 -20.13 -0.73
C ASP A 35 -8.85 -19.19 -1.38
N GLU A 36 -7.81 -19.76 -1.96
CA GLU A 36 -6.67 -18.99 -2.49
C GLU A 36 -7.05 -18.06 -3.64
N ILE A 37 -8.05 -18.43 -4.44
CA ILE A 37 -8.53 -17.62 -5.56
C ILE A 37 -9.20 -16.36 -5.03
N THR A 38 -10.11 -16.50 -4.06
CA THR A 38 -10.79 -15.38 -3.41
C THR A 38 -9.81 -14.52 -2.62
N LYS A 39 -8.87 -15.14 -1.89
CA LYS A 39 -7.81 -14.42 -1.15
C LYS A 39 -7.00 -13.53 -2.10
N THR A 40 -6.52 -14.10 -3.19
CA THR A 40 -5.71 -13.40 -4.20
C THR A 40 -6.51 -12.31 -4.91
N GLY A 41 -7.71 -12.64 -5.40
CA GLY A 41 -8.59 -11.69 -6.10
C GLY A 41 -8.99 -10.50 -5.22
N VAL A 42 -9.53 -10.78 -4.03
CA VAL A 42 -10.06 -9.74 -3.14
C VAL A 42 -8.95 -8.90 -2.52
N ILE A 43 -7.87 -9.52 -2.03
CA ILE A 43 -6.82 -8.76 -1.36
C ILE A 43 -5.98 -8.00 -2.37
N LEU A 44 -5.47 -8.66 -3.42
CA LEU A 44 -4.56 -8.01 -4.35
C LEU A 44 -5.28 -6.98 -5.23
N PHE A 45 -6.38 -7.38 -5.87
CA PHE A 45 -7.05 -6.53 -6.85
C PHE A 45 -8.17 -5.66 -6.27
N GLY A 46 -8.77 -6.07 -5.15
CA GLY A 46 -9.77 -5.26 -4.46
C GLY A 46 -9.12 -4.31 -3.47
N ILE A 47 -8.76 -4.84 -2.30
CA ILE A 47 -8.37 -4.06 -1.13
C ILE A 47 -7.10 -3.24 -1.40
N ASN A 48 -6.04 -3.88 -1.90
CA ASN A 48 -4.74 -3.23 -2.08
C ASN A 48 -4.75 -2.17 -3.19
N VAL A 49 -5.50 -2.39 -4.28
CA VAL A 49 -5.70 -1.39 -5.34
C VAL A 49 -6.44 -0.17 -4.80
N VAL A 50 -7.55 -0.38 -4.09
CA VAL A 50 -8.32 0.72 -3.49
C VAL A 50 -7.46 1.51 -2.51
N TYR A 51 -6.70 0.81 -1.66
CA TYR A 51 -5.77 1.44 -0.72
C TYR A 51 -4.67 2.23 -1.44
N ALA A 52 -4.03 1.66 -2.47
CA ALA A 52 -2.98 2.31 -3.26
C ALA A 52 -3.47 3.64 -3.86
N ILE A 53 -4.67 3.65 -4.43
CA ILE A 53 -5.27 4.87 -4.97
C ILE A 53 -5.55 5.87 -3.83
N ALA A 54 -6.22 5.41 -2.76
CA ALA A 54 -6.63 6.26 -1.65
C ALA A 54 -5.44 6.95 -0.96
N ILE A 55 -4.35 6.22 -0.69
CA ILE A 55 -3.18 6.77 -0.02
C ILE A 55 -2.40 7.74 -0.92
N GLY A 56 -2.35 7.48 -2.24
CA GLY A 56 -1.80 8.41 -3.22
C GLY A 56 -2.57 9.73 -3.24
N PHE A 57 -3.90 9.67 -3.33
CA PHE A 57 -4.78 10.84 -3.26
C PHE A 57 -4.60 11.62 -1.95
N TYR A 58 -4.57 10.92 -0.82
CA TYR A 58 -4.38 11.55 0.50
C TYR A 58 -3.05 12.29 0.59
N ALA A 59 -1.95 11.62 0.23
CA ALA A 59 -0.61 12.22 0.27
C ALA A 59 -0.49 13.41 -0.68
N GLY A 60 -1.09 13.34 -1.87
CA GLY A 60 -1.06 14.40 -2.87
C GLY A 60 -1.82 15.65 -2.40
N LYS A 61 -3.01 15.46 -1.80
CA LYS A 61 -3.80 16.55 -1.21
C LYS A 61 -3.09 17.25 -0.05
N GLN A 62 -2.35 16.49 0.77
CA GLN A 62 -1.58 17.01 1.90
C GLN A 62 -0.24 17.62 1.49
N ALA A 63 0.12 17.56 0.20
CA ALA A 63 1.45 17.87 -0.32
C ALA A 63 2.58 17.16 0.46
N ASP A 64 2.28 15.97 0.98
CA ASP A 64 3.24 15.13 1.70
C ASP A 64 4.35 14.66 0.73
N LYS A 65 5.51 14.24 1.25
CA LYS A 65 6.63 13.82 0.39
C LYS A 65 6.34 12.47 -0.28
N PHE A 66 6.58 12.40 -1.59
CA PHE A 66 6.36 11.19 -2.41
C PHE A 66 6.98 9.91 -1.83
N TRP A 67 8.17 9.99 -1.22
CA TRP A 67 8.85 8.80 -0.67
C TRP A 67 8.03 8.06 0.40
N LEU A 68 7.08 8.72 1.07
CA LEU A 68 6.17 8.08 2.04
C LEU A 68 5.25 7.04 1.38
N LEU A 69 4.96 7.20 0.09
CA LEU A 69 4.16 6.26 -0.69
C LEU A 69 4.92 4.96 -0.99
N LEU A 70 6.25 4.96 -0.90
CA LEU A 70 7.07 3.77 -1.12
C LEU A 70 6.91 2.74 0.00
N PHE A 71 6.42 3.14 1.18
CA PHE A 71 6.21 2.21 2.28
C PHE A 71 5.25 1.09 1.92
N PHE A 72 4.15 1.39 1.22
CA PHE A 72 3.19 0.37 0.86
C PHE A 72 3.77 -0.72 -0.07
N PRO A 73 4.31 -0.41 -1.27
CA PRO A 73 4.87 -1.42 -2.15
C PRO A 73 6.07 -2.15 -1.52
N VAL A 74 6.90 -1.48 -0.71
CA VAL A 74 8.04 -2.14 -0.04
C VAL A 74 7.56 -3.12 1.02
N ILE A 75 6.65 -2.72 1.91
CA ILE A 75 6.11 -3.61 2.95
C ILE A 75 5.29 -4.73 2.30
N TYR A 76 4.56 -4.44 1.22
CA TYR A 76 3.86 -5.45 0.44
C TYR A 76 4.81 -6.50 -0.13
N LEU A 77 5.97 -6.11 -0.69
CA LEU A 77 6.96 -7.08 -1.17
C LEU A 77 7.40 -8.04 -0.06
N VAL A 78 7.66 -7.52 1.14
CA VAL A 78 8.03 -8.35 2.30
C VAL A 78 6.87 -9.27 2.70
N GLY A 79 5.63 -8.79 2.69
CA GLY A 79 4.46 -9.60 3.01
C GLY A 79 4.11 -10.63 1.93
N CYS A 80 4.43 -10.34 0.67
CA CYS A 80 4.08 -11.16 -0.49
C CYS A 80 4.63 -12.58 -0.35
N ASP A 81 5.89 -12.71 0.06
CA ASP A 81 6.58 -13.98 0.22
C ASP A 81 5.95 -14.91 1.28
N PHE A 82 5.16 -14.36 2.21
CA PHE A 82 4.51 -15.13 3.27
C PHE A 82 3.09 -15.58 2.92
N PHE A 83 2.35 -14.82 2.10
CA PHE A 83 0.90 -15.02 1.95
C PHE A 83 0.45 -15.33 0.52
N PHE A 84 1.26 -15.07 -0.50
CA PHE A 84 0.87 -15.16 -1.90
C PHE A 84 1.94 -15.89 -2.73
N ASP A 85 1.53 -16.42 -3.88
CA ASP A 85 2.47 -17.05 -4.82
C ASP A 85 3.38 -16.03 -5.50
N SER A 86 4.53 -16.50 -5.98
CA SER A 86 5.61 -15.70 -6.57
C SER A 86 5.16 -14.67 -7.61
N HIS A 87 4.11 -14.95 -8.40
CA HIS A 87 3.56 -14.02 -9.38
C HIS A 87 2.94 -12.74 -8.78
N ALA A 88 2.56 -12.74 -7.50
CA ALA A 88 1.94 -11.58 -6.86
C ALA A 88 2.96 -10.44 -6.65
N ILE A 89 4.26 -10.72 -6.75
CA ILE A 89 5.33 -9.72 -6.65
C ILE A 89 5.16 -8.57 -7.66
N TYR A 90 4.60 -8.85 -8.84
CA TYR A 90 4.35 -7.85 -9.88
C TYR A 90 3.31 -6.80 -9.46
N CYS A 91 2.40 -7.14 -8.53
CA CYS A 91 1.43 -6.20 -8.00
C CYS A 91 2.09 -5.04 -7.24
N ALA A 92 3.28 -5.25 -6.67
CA ALA A 92 4.02 -4.17 -6.00
C ALA A 92 4.30 -2.99 -6.95
N VAL A 93 4.68 -3.30 -8.20
CA VAL A 93 4.93 -2.28 -9.23
C VAL A 93 3.63 -1.59 -9.61
N VAL A 94 2.54 -2.35 -9.75
CA VAL A 94 1.20 -1.79 -10.04
C VAL A 94 0.77 -0.83 -8.93
N TYR A 95 0.93 -1.19 -7.66
CA TYR A 95 0.59 -0.32 -6.53
C TYR A 95 1.44 0.94 -6.50
N LEU A 96 2.73 0.85 -6.84
CA LEU A 96 3.60 2.02 -6.96
C LEU A 96 3.13 2.96 -8.08
N MET A 97 2.75 2.42 -9.23
CA MET A 97 2.20 3.23 -10.33
C MET A 97 0.89 3.89 -9.91
N LEU A 98 -0.04 3.14 -9.31
CA LEU A 98 -1.34 3.66 -8.88
C LEU A 98 -1.22 4.75 -7.81
N THR A 99 -0.43 4.50 -6.77
CA THR A 99 -0.14 5.50 -5.72
C THR A 99 0.49 6.75 -6.33
N GLY A 100 1.44 6.58 -7.24
CA GLY A 100 2.13 7.70 -7.89
C GLY A 100 1.24 8.51 -8.83
N PHE A 101 0.40 7.86 -9.64
CA PHE A 101 -0.57 8.55 -10.48
C PHE A 101 -1.63 9.29 -9.66
N ALA A 102 -2.18 8.63 -8.63
CA ALA A 102 -3.16 9.25 -7.73
C ALA A 102 -2.55 10.46 -7.00
N TYR A 103 -1.29 10.35 -6.56
CA TYR A 103 -0.55 11.44 -5.95
C TYR A 103 -0.34 12.62 -6.89
N GLY A 104 0.12 12.36 -8.12
CA GLY A 104 0.33 13.39 -9.14
C GLY A 104 -0.97 14.05 -9.59
N ALA A 105 -2.08 13.31 -9.62
CA ALA A 105 -3.38 13.82 -10.08
C ALA A 105 -3.97 14.94 -9.20
N VAL A 106 -3.63 14.97 -7.91
CA VAL A 106 -4.17 15.97 -6.96
C VAL A 106 -3.12 16.90 -6.37
N ARG A 107 -1.85 16.62 -6.60
CA ARG A 107 -0.76 17.51 -6.19
C ARG A 107 -0.72 18.71 -7.13
N LYS A 108 -1.07 19.88 -6.59
CA LYS A 108 -0.95 21.17 -7.27
C LYS A 108 0.43 21.79 -7.05
#